data_AF-A0A2T6N5K6-F1
#
_entry.id   AF-A0A2T6N5K6-F1
#
_cell.length_a   1.000
_cell.length_b   1.000
_cell.length_c   1.000
_cell.angle_alpha   90.00
_cell.angle_beta   90.00
_cell.angle_gamma   90.00
#
_symmetry.space_group_name_H-M   'P 1'
#
loop_
_entity.id
_entity.type
_entity.pdbx_description
1 polymer ?
#
loop_
_entity_poly.entity_id
_entity_poly.type
_entity_poly.pdbx_seq_one_letter_code
_entity_poly.pdbx_strand_id
1 'polypeptide(L)'
;MAVTIVGCGDIGTRVALASRADGDQVIAWVRTPESAQRLARLGLTVVQADLDHEPAPGQQIAEGGLYYFAPPPPRGRRDTRVARFIARLHAGPLPERVVYLSTSGVYGDCRGEWVDETRPPAPIADRARRRLDAEAQWRAWSERTGRGLVVLRVAGIYGPGKLPLQRLRSGQPMVAEADAPITNHIHSLDLVRIAGIAMQRGASGEVYNVCDGAPEPMTRYFNQVADFLQLPRPPVITLEEAQRRLSPGMLSYLGESRRLSNRKLLEELGVELIYPSLQQGLPASL
;
A
#
# COMPACT_ATOMS: atom_id res chain seq x y z
N MET A 1 -16.28 -2.93 -17.10
CA MET A 1 -16.81 -2.27 -15.88
C MET A 1 -16.41 -0.78 -15.92
N ALA A 2 -17.04 0.08 -15.14
CA ALA A 2 -16.52 1.43 -14.88
C ALA A 2 -15.84 1.44 -13.51
N VAL A 3 -14.59 1.90 -13.44
CA VAL A 3 -13.80 1.95 -12.20
C VAL A 3 -13.27 3.35 -11.93
N THR A 4 -13.24 3.71 -10.66
CA THR A 4 -12.63 4.96 -10.18
C THR A 4 -11.41 4.64 -9.33
N ILE A 5 -10.32 5.38 -9.52
CA ILE A 5 -9.08 5.23 -8.75
C ILE A 5 -8.78 6.53 -8.01
N VAL A 6 -9.00 6.53 -6.71
CA VAL A 6 -8.72 7.66 -5.81
C VAL A 6 -7.29 7.56 -5.30
N GLY A 7 -6.46 8.57 -5.61
CA GLY A 7 -5.03 8.53 -5.33
C GLY A 7 -4.25 7.80 -6.44
N CYS A 8 -4.49 8.20 -7.70
CA CYS A 8 -3.84 7.63 -8.88
C CYS A 8 -2.37 8.09 -9.03
N GLY A 9 -1.55 7.75 -8.02
CA GLY A 9 -0.09 7.86 -8.06
C GLY A 9 0.53 6.71 -8.85
N ASP A 10 1.72 6.24 -8.50
CA ASP A 10 2.40 5.16 -9.24
C ASP A 10 1.59 3.85 -9.30
N ILE A 11 1.21 3.24 -8.17
CA ILE A 11 0.42 2.00 -8.17
C ILE A 11 -0.96 2.22 -8.80
N GLY A 12 -1.61 3.35 -8.50
CA GLY A 12 -2.90 3.68 -9.10
C GLY A 12 -2.83 3.86 -10.61
N THR A 13 -1.75 4.42 -11.15
CA THR A 13 -1.54 4.55 -12.60
C THR A 13 -1.41 3.18 -13.24
N ARG A 14 -0.65 2.26 -12.62
CA ARG A 14 -0.49 0.89 -13.13
C ARG A 14 -1.81 0.13 -13.11
N VAL A 15 -2.60 0.24 -12.04
CA VAL A 15 -3.95 -0.33 -11.97
C VAL A 15 -4.87 0.31 -13.01
N ALA A 16 -4.82 1.63 -13.20
CA ALA A 16 -5.61 2.34 -14.22
C ALA A 16 -5.34 1.82 -15.64
N LEU A 17 -4.06 1.64 -15.97
CA LEU A 17 -3.66 1.13 -17.27
C LEU A 17 -4.04 -0.34 -17.46
N ALA A 18 -3.89 -1.16 -16.41
CA ALA A 18 -4.31 -2.56 -16.44
C ALA A 18 -5.83 -2.70 -16.62
N SER A 19 -6.65 -1.98 -15.83
CA SER A 19 -8.11 -1.97 -15.97
C SER A 19 -8.55 -1.51 -17.36
N ARG A 20 -7.90 -0.48 -17.92
CA ARG A 20 -8.22 -0.04 -19.29
C ARG A 20 -7.86 -1.10 -20.33
N ALA A 21 -6.74 -1.82 -20.16
CA ALA A 21 -6.38 -2.92 -21.04
C ALA A 21 -7.39 -4.07 -20.97
N ASP A 22 -8.03 -4.27 -19.82
CA ASP A 22 -9.15 -5.22 -19.63
C ASP A 22 -10.50 -4.69 -20.17
N GLY A 23 -10.52 -3.49 -20.77
CA GLY A 23 -11.71 -2.87 -21.37
C GLY A 23 -12.56 -2.04 -20.42
N ASP A 24 -12.08 -1.77 -19.19
CA ASP A 24 -12.79 -0.93 -18.24
C ASP A 24 -12.72 0.56 -18.61
N GLN A 25 -13.78 1.29 -18.31
CA GLN A 25 -13.76 2.75 -18.28
C GLN A 25 -13.12 3.21 -16.97
N VAL A 26 -12.10 4.05 -17.05
CA VAL A 26 -11.30 4.44 -15.88
C VAL A 26 -11.38 5.95 -15.62
N ILE A 27 -11.78 6.30 -14.40
CA ILE A 27 -11.72 7.67 -13.88
C ILE A 27 -10.60 7.74 -12.85
N ALA A 28 -9.56 8.52 -13.13
CA ALA A 28 -8.40 8.66 -12.26
C ALA A 28 -8.44 9.96 -11.46
N TRP A 29 -8.38 9.87 -10.14
CA TRP A 29 -8.38 11.02 -9.25
C TRP A 29 -6.98 11.31 -8.72
N VAL A 30 -6.53 12.54 -8.86
CA VAL A 30 -5.21 13.02 -8.41
C VAL A 30 -5.32 14.38 -7.76
N ARG A 31 -4.34 14.72 -6.90
CA ARG A 31 -4.36 15.99 -6.16
C ARG A 31 -3.85 17.18 -6.95
N THR A 32 -2.82 16.97 -7.77
CA THR A 32 -2.01 18.07 -8.33
C THR A 32 -2.25 18.23 -9.84
N PRO A 33 -2.26 19.45 -10.39
CA PRO A 33 -2.38 19.70 -11.83
C PRO A 33 -1.35 18.93 -12.68
N GLU A 34 -0.11 18.81 -12.21
CA GLU A 34 0.98 18.13 -12.93
C GLU A 34 0.71 16.64 -13.09
N SER A 35 0.18 16.02 -12.03
CA SER A 35 -0.27 14.62 -12.08
C SER A 35 -1.47 14.46 -13.00
N ALA A 36 -2.37 15.45 -13.06
CA ALA A 36 -3.52 15.38 -13.94
C ALA A 36 -3.11 15.44 -15.41
N GLN A 37 -2.22 16.37 -15.77
CA GLN A 37 -1.64 16.45 -17.12
C GLN A 37 -0.86 15.20 -17.51
N ARG A 38 -0.13 14.59 -16.55
CA ARG A 38 0.60 13.33 -16.80
C ARG A 38 -0.37 12.19 -17.14
N LEU A 39 -1.46 12.03 -16.39
CA LEU A 39 -2.44 10.97 -16.63
C LEU A 39 -3.30 11.23 -17.87
N ALA A 40 -3.65 12.49 -18.15
CA ALA A 40 -4.34 12.87 -19.37
C ALA A 40 -3.53 12.52 -20.63
N ARG A 41 -2.20 12.71 -20.61
CA ARG A 41 -1.30 12.27 -21.70
C ARG A 41 -1.26 10.76 -21.88
N LEU A 42 -1.63 9.97 -20.87
CA LEU A 42 -1.80 8.53 -20.99
C LEU A 42 -3.19 8.14 -21.54
N GLY A 43 -4.07 9.11 -21.83
CA GLY A 43 -5.42 8.90 -22.34
C GLY A 43 -6.42 8.46 -21.26
N LEU A 44 -6.19 8.85 -20.00
CA LEU A 44 -7.13 8.59 -18.90
C LEU A 44 -8.07 9.79 -18.70
N THR A 45 -9.32 9.53 -18.33
CA THR A 45 -10.21 10.57 -17.80
C THR A 45 -9.76 10.91 -16.39
N VAL A 46 -9.48 12.19 -16.13
CA VAL A 46 -8.88 12.64 -14.86
C VAL A 46 -9.76 13.62 -14.12
N VAL A 47 -9.86 13.44 -12.81
CA VAL A 47 -10.42 14.41 -11.87
C VAL A 47 -9.30 14.93 -10.98
N GLN A 48 -9.09 16.24 -10.99
CA GLN A 48 -8.20 16.89 -10.03
C GLN A 48 -9.00 17.25 -8.79
N ALA A 49 -8.61 16.72 -7.63
CA ALA A 49 -9.25 17.04 -6.36
C ALA A 49 -8.30 16.89 -5.17
N ASP A 50 -8.35 17.83 -4.23
CA ASP A 50 -7.62 17.75 -2.97
C ASP A 50 -8.51 17.32 -1.80
N LEU A 51 -8.41 16.04 -1.43
CA LEU A 51 -9.15 15.43 -0.32
C LEU A 51 -8.94 16.10 1.06
N ASP A 52 -7.94 16.99 1.20
CA ASP A 52 -7.70 17.74 2.43
C ASP A 52 -8.53 19.04 2.53
N HIS A 53 -8.82 19.71 1.41
CA HIS A 53 -9.38 21.07 1.39
C HIS A 53 -10.64 21.17 0.53
N GLU A 54 -10.63 20.51 -0.62
CA GLU A 54 -11.73 20.53 -1.57
C GLU A 54 -12.49 19.21 -1.46
N PRO A 55 -13.73 19.20 -0.96
CA PRO A 55 -14.59 18.06 -1.19
C PRO A 55 -14.84 18.02 -2.70
N ALA A 56 -14.17 17.09 -3.38
CA ALA A 56 -14.39 16.85 -4.80
C ALA A 56 -15.89 16.79 -5.11
N PRO A 57 -16.34 17.26 -6.28
CA PRO A 57 -17.74 17.17 -6.67
C PRO A 57 -18.16 15.70 -6.56
N GLY A 58 -19.18 15.41 -5.74
CA GLY A 58 -19.70 14.06 -5.46
C GLY A 58 -20.34 13.36 -6.67
N GLN A 59 -20.06 13.81 -7.89
CA GLN A 59 -20.71 13.41 -9.14
C GLN A 59 -19.78 12.74 -10.15
N GLN A 60 -18.52 12.44 -9.79
CA GLN A 60 -17.54 11.86 -10.73
C GLN A 60 -16.87 10.59 -10.21
N ILE A 61 -17.65 9.71 -9.59
CA ILE A 61 -17.25 8.32 -9.39
C ILE A 61 -18.14 7.41 -10.23
N ALA A 62 -17.58 6.29 -10.68
CA ALA A 62 -18.32 5.24 -11.36
C ALA A 62 -19.16 4.43 -10.36
N GLU A 63 -20.32 3.93 -10.79
CA GLU A 63 -21.15 3.00 -10.00
C GLU A 63 -20.51 1.63 -9.81
N GLY A 64 -19.52 1.25 -10.63
CA GLY A 64 -18.82 -0.03 -10.52
C GLY A 64 -17.80 -0.07 -9.39
N GLY A 65 -16.52 -0.26 -9.73
CA GLY A 65 -15.45 -0.45 -8.75
C GLY A 65 -14.79 0.84 -8.28
N LEU A 66 -14.44 0.93 -7.00
CA LEU A 66 -13.60 1.99 -6.45
C LEU A 66 -12.30 1.43 -5.88
N TYR A 67 -11.17 1.88 -6.41
CA TYR A 67 -9.86 1.70 -5.79
C TYR A 67 -9.52 2.93 -4.96
N TYR A 68 -9.41 2.78 -3.63
CA TYR A 68 -9.01 3.88 -2.75
C TYR A 68 -7.57 3.72 -2.30
N PHE A 69 -6.67 4.36 -3.04
CA PHE A 69 -5.21 4.29 -2.89
C PHE A 69 -4.60 5.58 -2.33
N ALA A 70 -5.42 6.61 -2.14
CA ALA A 70 -4.98 7.85 -1.53
C ALA A 70 -4.39 7.57 -0.13
N PRO A 71 -3.21 8.15 0.19
CA PRO A 71 -2.66 8.02 1.53
C PRO A 71 -3.52 8.82 2.53
N PRO A 72 -3.51 8.45 3.83
CA PRO A 72 -4.10 9.28 4.88
C PRO A 72 -3.41 10.65 4.95
N PRO A 73 -3.99 11.63 5.67
CA PRO A 73 -3.32 12.89 5.98
C PRO A 73 -1.98 12.65 6.70
N PRO A 74 -1.01 13.56 6.58
CA PRO A 74 0.35 13.34 7.09
C PRO A 74 0.45 13.36 8.62
N ARG A 75 -0.52 13.97 9.31
CA ARG A 75 -0.50 14.21 10.78
C ARG A 75 -1.78 13.68 11.44
N GLY A 76 -1.72 13.54 12.76
CA GLY A 76 -2.81 13.02 13.59
C GLY A 76 -2.95 11.50 13.53
N ARG A 77 -4.00 10.99 14.18
CA ARG A 77 -4.27 9.55 14.37
C ARG A 77 -5.49 9.02 13.61
N ARG A 78 -6.26 9.91 12.99
CA ARG A 78 -7.46 9.60 12.19
C ARG A 78 -7.24 9.90 10.71
N ASP A 79 -7.91 9.18 9.83
CA ASP A 79 -7.94 9.46 8.41
C ASP A 79 -9.13 10.37 8.06
N THR A 80 -8.87 11.67 8.01
CA THR A 80 -9.88 12.68 7.66
C THR A 80 -10.22 12.67 6.16
N ARG A 81 -9.36 12.13 5.30
CA ARG A 81 -9.59 12.09 3.85
C ARG A 81 -10.64 11.03 3.51
N VAL A 82 -10.55 9.85 4.12
CA VAL A 82 -11.58 8.81 4.00
C VAL A 82 -12.91 9.31 4.56
N ALA A 83 -12.91 9.96 5.73
CA ALA A 83 -14.14 10.48 6.35
C ALA A 83 -14.87 11.46 5.44
N ARG A 84 -14.14 12.44 4.89
CA ARG A 84 -14.69 13.44 3.96
C ARG A 84 -15.15 12.80 2.66
N PHE A 85 -14.39 11.85 2.12
CA PHE A 85 -14.75 11.15 0.89
C PHE A 85 -16.04 10.34 1.06
N ILE A 86 -16.12 9.52 2.11
CA ILE A 86 -17.31 8.72 2.45
C ILE A 86 -18.53 9.62 2.67
N ALA A 87 -18.39 10.74 3.38
CA ALA A 87 -19.49 11.67 3.60
C ALA A 87 -20.10 12.19 2.28
N ARG A 88 -19.29 12.33 1.23
CA ARG A 88 -19.74 12.80 -0.09
C ARG A 88 -20.26 11.68 -1.00
N LEU A 89 -19.83 10.44 -0.81
CA LEU A 89 -20.41 9.29 -1.51
C LEU A 89 -21.93 9.20 -1.33
N HIS A 90 -22.47 9.61 -0.18
CA HIS A 90 -23.91 9.59 0.09
C HIS A 90 -24.74 10.57 -0.73
N ALA A 91 -24.10 11.56 -1.36
CA ALA A 91 -24.78 12.56 -2.18
C ALA A 91 -24.82 12.18 -3.67
N GLY A 92 -24.31 11.01 -4.05
CA GLY A 92 -24.18 10.57 -5.44
C GLY A 92 -24.27 9.05 -5.60
N PRO A 93 -23.92 8.52 -6.78
CA PRO A 93 -23.85 7.08 -7.01
C PRO A 93 -22.85 6.43 -6.05
N LEU A 94 -23.20 5.26 -5.51
CA LEU A 94 -22.30 4.47 -4.66
C LEU A 94 -21.57 3.42 -5.50
N PRO A 95 -20.26 3.21 -5.25
CA PRO A 95 -19.56 2.10 -5.90
C PRO A 95 -20.11 0.77 -5.39
N GLU A 96 -20.26 -0.20 -6.28
CA GLU A 96 -20.63 -1.58 -5.96
C GLU A 96 -19.61 -2.23 -5.01
N ARG A 97 -18.32 -1.93 -5.19
CA ARG A 97 -17.23 -2.48 -4.39
C ARG A 97 -16.09 -1.48 -4.20
N VAL A 98 -15.46 -1.50 -3.02
CA VAL A 98 -14.25 -0.75 -2.69
C VAL A 98 -13.09 -1.72 -2.45
N VAL A 99 -11.97 -1.48 -3.12
CA VAL A 99 -10.66 -2.09 -2.79
C VAL A 99 -9.81 -1.01 -2.12
N TYR A 100 -9.49 -1.20 -0.84
CA TYR A 100 -8.72 -0.27 -0.03
C TYR A 100 -7.29 -0.77 0.19
N LEU A 101 -6.28 0.06 -0.10
CA LEU A 101 -4.90 -0.23 0.28
C LEU A 101 -4.62 0.28 1.69
N SER A 102 -4.58 -0.66 2.63
CA SER A 102 -4.08 -0.46 3.99
C SER A 102 -2.58 -0.77 4.08
N THR A 103 -2.10 -1.13 5.26
CA THR A 103 -0.71 -1.49 5.53
C THR A 103 -0.63 -2.58 6.57
N SER A 104 0.39 -3.45 6.49
CA SER A 104 0.69 -4.39 7.59
C SER A 104 1.13 -3.70 8.89
N GLY A 105 1.47 -2.40 8.86
CA GLY A 105 1.77 -1.62 10.05
C GLY A 105 0.65 -1.60 11.10
N VAL A 106 -0.59 -1.92 10.70
CA VAL A 106 -1.73 -2.01 11.63
C VAL A 106 -1.57 -3.09 12.70
N TYR A 107 -0.71 -4.09 12.47
CA TYR A 107 -0.38 -5.12 13.47
C TYR A 107 0.60 -4.63 14.55
N GLY A 108 1.31 -3.52 14.33
CA GLY A 108 2.34 -3.03 15.24
C GLY A 108 3.55 -3.96 15.34
N ASP A 109 4.18 -3.99 16.52
CA ASP A 109 5.27 -4.91 16.80
C ASP A 109 4.71 -6.27 17.23
N CYS A 110 5.02 -7.30 16.44
CA CYS A 110 4.68 -8.69 16.74
C CYS A 110 5.92 -9.49 17.15
N ARG A 111 7.04 -8.81 17.47
CA ARG A 111 8.31 -9.44 17.91
C ARG A 111 8.82 -10.50 16.93
N GLY A 112 8.53 -10.30 15.64
CA GLY A 112 8.88 -11.22 14.56
C GLY A 112 7.95 -12.43 14.41
N GLU A 113 6.91 -12.61 15.22
CA GLU A 113 5.99 -13.74 15.05
C GLU A 113 5.36 -13.78 13.65
N TRP A 114 4.91 -14.98 13.25
CA TRP A 114 4.04 -15.15 12.09
C TRP A 114 2.66 -14.54 12.37
N VAL A 115 2.15 -13.78 11.41
CA VAL A 115 0.92 -13.00 11.49
C VAL A 115 0.08 -13.26 10.27
N ASP A 116 -1.13 -13.74 10.48
CA ASP A 116 -2.19 -13.80 9.46
C ASP A 116 -3.26 -12.72 9.72
N GLU A 117 -4.33 -12.76 8.94
CA GLU A 117 -5.43 -11.79 8.99
C GLU A 117 -6.32 -11.93 10.22
N THR A 118 -6.24 -13.05 10.95
CA THR A 118 -7.01 -13.29 12.19
C THR A 118 -6.42 -12.56 13.39
N ARG A 119 -5.14 -12.16 13.32
CA ARG A 119 -4.50 -11.41 14.40
C ARG A 119 -5.15 -10.03 14.58
N PRO A 120 -5.56 -9.65 15.80
CA PRO A 120 -6.09 -8.32 16.06
C PRO A 120 -5.08 -7.20 15.75
N PRO A 121 -5.50 -6.10 15.12
CA PRO A 121 -4.65 -4.93 14.93
C PRO A 121 -4.21 -4.30 16.26
N ALA A 122 -2.93 -3.92 16.35
CA ALA A 122 -2.33 -3.26 17.52
C ALA A 122 -1.31 -2.18 17.08
N PRO A 123 -1.72 -1.14 16.32
CA PRO A 123 -0.78 -0.19 15.74
C PRO A 123 -0.08 0.66 16.80
N ILE A 124 1.25 0.79 16.68
CA ILE A 124 2.06 1.67 17.53
C ILE A 124 2.16 3.05 16.89
N ALA A 125 2.68 3.11 15.66
CA ALA A 125 2.92 4.36 14.95
C ALA A 125 1.64 5.07 14.51
N ASP A 126 1.60 6.41 14.63
CA ASP A 126 0.45 7.23 14.22
C ASP A 126 0.04 7.02 12.76
N ARG A 127 1.01 6.75 11.86
CA ARG A 127 0.75 6.41 10.45
C ARG A 127 -0.12 5.15 10.30
N ALA A 128 0.10 4.14 11.15
CA ALA A 128 -0.66 2.89 11.14
C ALA A 128 -2.01 3.07 11.82
N ARG A 129 -2.09 3.89 12.87
CA ARG A 129 -3.37 4.27 13.51
C ARG A 129 -4.33 4.93 12.51
N ARG A 130 -3.83 5.82 11.65
CA ARG A 130 -4.64 6.42 10.57
C ARG A 130 -5.16 5.39 9.57
N ARG A 131 -4.32 4.41 9.20
CA ARG A 131 -4.75 3.32 8.30
C ARG A 131 -5.81 2.42 8.93
N LEU A 132 -5.65 2.07 10.22
CA LEU A 132 -6.66 1.31 10.95
C LEU A 132 -7.97 2.09 11.12
N ASP A 133 -7.90 3.40 11.39
CA ASP A 133 -9.07 4.28 11.44
C ASP A 133 -9.80 4.30 10.08
N ALA A 134 -9.08 4.38 8.96
CA ALA A 134 -9.66 4.24 7.63
C ALA A 134 -10.28 2.86 7.36
N GLU A 135 -9.65 1.75 7.81
CA GLU A 135 -10.24 0.41 7.72
C GLU A 135 -11.61 0.36 8.42
N ALA A 136 -11.71 0.94 9.62
CA ALA A 136 -12.95 1.00 10.38
C ALA A 136 -14.02 1.85 9.68
N GLN A 137 -13.64 3.02 9.13
CA GLN A 137 -14.55 3.87 8.39
C GLN A 137 -15.11 3.19 7.12
N TRP A 138 -14.27 2.49 6.36
CA TRP A 138 -14.71 1.73 5.20
C TRP A 138 -15.60 0.55 5.57
N ARG A 139 -15.29 -0.15 6.66
CA ARG A 139 -16.13 -1.24 7.18
C ARG A 139 -17.52 -0.73 7.56
N ALA A 140 -17.60 0.36 8.31
CA ALA A 140 -18.87 1.00 8.66
C ALA A 140 -19.65 1.49 7.43
N TRP A 141 -18.97 1.97 6.39
CA TRP A 141 -19.62 2.31 5.11
C TRP A 141 -20.19 1.07 4.41
N SER A 142 -19.43 -0.03 4.33
CA SER A 142 -19.86 -1.28 3.72
C SER A 142 -21.07 -1.86 4.44
N GLU A 143 -21.02 -1.95 5.78
CA GLU A 143 -22.13 -2.45 6.61
C GLU A 143 -23.42 -1.63 6.42
N ARG A 144 -23.31 -0.30 6.36
CA ARG A 144 -24.47 0.59 6.23
C ARG A 144 -25.06 0.61 4.82
N THR A 145 -24.25 0.36 3.79
CA THR A 145 -24.68 0.47 2.38
C THR A 145 -24.92 -0.89 1.71
N GLY A 146 -24.48 -1.98 2.33
CA GLY A 146 -24.49 -3.32 1.74
C GLY A 146 -23.50 -3.50 0.57
N ARG A 147 -22.61 -2.53 0.34
CA ARG A 147 -21.65 -2.54 -0.78
C ARG A 147 -20.38 -3.31 -0.42
N GLY A 148 -19.73 -3.85 -1.43
CA GLY A 148 -18.54 -4.68 -1.28
C GLY A 148 -17.35 -3.92 -0.70
N LEU A 149 -16.59 -4.55 0.19
CA LEU A 149 -15.31 -4.04 0.67
C LEU A 149 -14.25 -5.13 0.67
N VAL A 150 -13.07 -4.82 0.15
CA VAL A 150 -11.86 -5.65 0.30
C VAL A 150 -10.73 -4.77 0.82
N VAL A 151 -10.08 -5.20 1.90
CA VAL A 151 -8.94 -4.50 2.49
C VAL A 151 -7.66 -5.25 2.19
N LEU A 152 -6.71 -4.58 1.54
CA LEU A 152 -5.39 -5.12 1.25
C LEU A 152 -4.37 -4.51 2.22
N ARG A 153 -3.87 -5.29 3.18
CA ARG A 153 -2.81 -4.87 4.11
C ARG A 153 -1.45 -5.06 3.45
N VAL A 154 -1.01 -4.03 2.74
CA VAL A 154 0.20 -4.09 1.91
C VAL A 154 1.48 -3.99 2.75
N ALA A 155 2.44 -4.86 2.43
CA ALA A 155 3.80 -4.82 2.94
C ALA A 155 4.66 -3.71 2.26
N GLY A 156 5.98 -3.74 2.43
CA GLY A 156 6.87 -2.82 1.72
C GLY A 156 6.82 -3.08 0.21
N ILE A 157 6.68 -2.05 -0.61
CA ILE A 157 6.54 -2.23 -2.06
C ILE A 157 7.90 -2.00 -2.72
N TYR A 158 8.38 -2.97 -3.49
CA TYR A 158 9.55 -2.84 -4.36
C TYR A 158 9.16 -2.98 -5.84
N GLY A 159 10.06 -2.66 -6.76
CA GLY A 159 9.78 -2.61 -8.19
C GLY A 159 10.32 -1.34 -8.86
N PRO A 160 10.01 -1.13 -10.16
CA PRO A 160 10.51 0.02 -10.91
C PRO A 160 10.15 1.33 -10.21
N GLY A 161 11.17 2.14 -9.90
CA GLY A 161 11.03 3.41 -9.19
C GLY A 161 10.72 3.31 -7.69
N LYS A 162 10.78 2.12 -7.08
CA LYS A 162 10.52 1.90 -5.64
C LYS A 162 11.69 1.31 -4.85
N LEU A 163 12.80 0.98 -5.50
CA LEU A 163 14.01 0.56 -4.80
C LEU A 163 14.55 1.71 -3.92
N PRO A 164 15.16 1.41 -2.76
CA PRO A 164 15.64 2.40 -1.80
C PRO A 164 16.94 3.11 -2.24
N LEU A 165 17.05 3.51 -3.51
CA LEU A 165 18.27 4.05 -4.12
C LEU A 165 18.81 5.28 -3.39
N GLN A 166 17.93 6.20 -2.98
CA GLN A 166 18.34 7.41 -2.28
C GLN A 166 18.99 7.08 -0.92
N ARG A 167 18.44 6.11 -0.19
CA ARG A 167 18.97 5.67 1.11
C ARG A 167 20.32 4.98 0.96
N LEU A 168 20.46 4.14 -0.06
CA LEU A 168 21.74 3.48 -0.38
C LEU A 168 22.80 4.49 -0.80
N ARG A 169 22.48 5.39 -1.75
CA ARG A 169 23.43 6.40 -2.27
C ARG A 169 23.88 7.41 -1.22
N SER A 170 23.04 7.71 -0.22
CA SER A 170 23.40 8.61 0.88
C SER A 170 24.17 7.91 2.01
N GLY A 171 24.42 6.60 1.92
CA GLY A 171 25.20 5.86 2.91
C GLY A 171 24.56 5.85 4.30
N GLN A 172 23.22 5.96 4.38
CA GLN A 172 22.53 5.96 5.67
C GLN A 172 22.73 4.62 6.37
N PRO A 173 23.18 4.62 7.65
CA PRO A 173 23.54 3.39 8.33
C PRO A 173 22.34 2.48 8.59
N MET A 174 22.65 1.20 8.78
CA MET A 174 21.74 0.14 9.17
C MET A 174 22.23 -0.50 10.47
N VAL A 175 21.32 -1.10 11.24
CA VAL A 175 21.72 -1.99 12.34
C VAL A 175 22.22 -3.33 11.81
N ALA A 176 22.93 -4.12 12.61
CA ALA A 176 23.35 -5.46 12.20
C ALA A 176 22.14 -6.35 11.84
N GLU A 177 22.31 -7.31 10.91
CA GLU A 177 21.20 -8.20 10.50
C GLU A 177 20.57 -8.97 11.68
N ALA A 178 21.37 -9.34 12.69
CA ALA A 178 20.90 -10.03 13.89
C ALA A 178 19.99 -9.15 14.78
N ASP A 179 20.18 -7.83 14.73
CA ASP A 179 19.43 -6.85 15.51
C ASP A 179 18.30 -6.19 14.70
N ALA A 180 18.25 -6.46 13.39
CA ALA A 180 17.28 -5.85 12.49
C ALA A 180 15.90 -6.49 12.65
N PRO A 181 14.81 -5.71 12.66
CA PRO A 181 13.47 -6.27 12.64
C PRO A 181 13.22 -6.99 11.31
N ILE A 182 12.24 -7.89 11.32
CA ILE A 182 11.80 -8.58 10.12
C ILE A 182 10.88 -7.67 9.30
N THR A 183 11.18 -7.55 8.02
CA THR A 183 10.38 -6.84 7.02
C THR A 183 9.79 -7.81 6.01
N ASN A 184 8.77 -7.34 5.31
CA ASN A 184 8.02 -8.10 4.32
C ASN A 184 7.88 -7.20 3.10
N HIS A 185 7.87 -7.80 1.92
CA HIS A 185 7.79 -7.03 0.68
C HIS A 185 6.76 -7.60 -0.29
N ILE A 186 6.38 -6.81 -1.28
CA ILE A 186 5.61 -7.24 -2.44
C ILE A 186 6.10 -6.49 -3.67
N HIS A 187 6.22 -7.18 -4.79
CA HIS A 187 6.58 -6.52 -6.04
C HIS A 187 5.41 -5.68 -6.55
N SER A 188 5.71 -4.50 -7.10
CA SER A 188 4.70 -3.54 -7.58
C SER A 188 3.78 -4.12 -8.65
N LEU A 189 4.27 -5.02 -9.51
CA LEU A 189 3.45 -5.68 -10.54
C LEU A 189 2.50 -6.73 -9.93
N ASP A 190 2.95 -7.48 -8.93
CA ASP A 190 2.08 -8.42 -8.22
C ASP A 190 0.99 -7.67 -7.45
N LEU A 191 1.34 -6.54 -6.79
CA LEU A 191 0.35 -5.70 -6.12
C LEU A 191 -0.74 -5.18 -7.08
N VAL A 192 -0.36 -4.80 -8.31
CA VAL A 192 -1.32 -4.35 -9.33
C VAL A 192 -2.27 -5.49 -9.73
N ARG A 193 -1.73 -6.70 -9.97
CA ARG A 193 -2.54 -7.88 -10.27
C ARG A 193 -3.46 -8.25 -9.12
N ILE A 194 -2.95 -8.26 -7.90
CA ILE A 194 -3.72 -8.55 -6.69
C ILE A 194 -4.86 -7.54 -6.51
N ALA A 195 -4.63 -6.25 -6.77
CA ALA A 195 -5.69 -5.25 -6.70
C ALA A 195 -6.82 -5.55 -7.70
N GLY A 196 -6.48 -5.89 -8.95
CA GLY A 196 -7.47 -6.28 -9.97
C GLY A 196 -8.25 -7.55 -9.60
N ILE A 197 -7.53 -8.59 -9.13
CA ILE A 197 -8.16 -9.84 -8.69
C ILE A 197 -9.06 -9.60 -7.48
N ALA A 198 -8.63 -8.79 -6.51
CA ALA A 198 -9.43 -8.43 -5.35
C ALA A 198 -10.71 -7.68 -5.75
N MET A 199 -10.66 -6.81 -6.77
CA MET A 199 -11.85 -6.13 -7.29
C MET A 199 -12.85 -7.11 -7.90
N GLN A 200 -12.38 -8.16 -8.57
CA GLN A 200 -13.23 -9.12 -9.26
C GLN A 200 -13.74 -10.25 -8.35
N ARG A 201 -12.87 -10.80 -7.51
CA ARG A 201 -13.08 -12.08 -6.79
C ARG A 201 -13.04 -11.95 -5.28
N GLY A 202 -12.58 -10.82 -4.74
CA GLY A 202 -12.46 -10.66 -3.29
C GLY A 202 -13.82 -10.71 -2.59
N ALA A 203 -13.92 -11.61 -1.62
CA ALA A 203 -15.11 -11.70 -0.76
C ALA A 203 -15.31 -10.40 0.04
N SER A 204 -16.58 -9.98 0.16
CA SER A 204 -16.92 -8.73 0.83
C SER A 204 -16.64 -8.80 2.33
N GLY A 205 -16.07 -7.74 2.88
CA GLY A 205 -15.69 -7.62 4.30
C GLY A 205 -14.32 -8.19 4.62
N GLU A 206 -13.68 -8.87 3.65
CA GLU A 206 -12.42 -9.56 3.86
C GLU A 206 -11.20 -8.66 3.87
N VAL A 207 -10.20 -9.14 4.61
CA VAL A 207 -8.86 -8.57 4.70
C VAL A 207 -7.88 -9.59 4.13
N TYR A 208 -6.88 -9.11 3.39
CA TYR A 208 -5.77 -9.92 2.87
C TYR A 208 -4.43 -9.25 3.15
N ASN A 209 -3.47 -10.01 3.67
CA ASN A 209 -2.07 -9.62 3.79
C ASN A 209 -1.41 -9.73 2.41
N VAL A 210 -0.84 -8.63 1.95
CA VAL A 210 -0.22 -8.56 0.63
C VAL A 210 1.30 -8.49 0.77
N CYS A 211 1.94 -9.66 0.68
CA CYS A 211 3.39 -9.87 0.64
C CYS A 211 3.77 -11.04 -0.29
N ASP A 212 5.06 -11.12 -0.61
CA ASP A 212 5.68 -12.17 -1.42
C ASP A 212 5.87 -13.51 -0.67
N GLY A 213 5.66 -13.53 0.65
CA GLY A 213 5.83 -14.72 1.50
C GLY A 213 7.29 -14.99 1.91
N ALA A 214 8.22 -14.07 1.60
CA ALA A 214 9.64 -14.21 1.90
C ALA A 214 10.12 -13.16 2.94
N PRO A 215 9.65 -13.22 4.21
CA PRO A 215 10.06 -12.27 5.23
C PRO A 215 11.54 -12.40 5.57
N GLU A 216 12.22 -11.28 5.76
CA GLU A 216 13.66 -11.24 6.02
C GLU A 216 14.08 -10.06 6.91
N PRO A 217 15.28 -10.08 7.51
CA PRO A 217 15.78 -8.93 8.26
C PRO A 217 15.87 -7.66 7.38
N MET A 218 15.48 -6.51 7.92
CA MET A 218 15.50 -5.24 7.19
C MET A 218 16.86 -4.96 6.54
N THR A 219 17.96 -5.16 7.28
CA THR A 219 19.31 -4.91 6.78
C THR A 219 19.66 -5.82 5.59
N ARG A 220 19.18 -7.07 5.58
CA ARG A 220 19.40 -8.01 4.48
C ARG A 220 18.73 -7.54 3.18
N TYR A 221 17.51 -7.00 3.27
CA TYR A 221 16.83 -6.38 2.12
C TYR A 221 17.69 -5.27 1.49
N PHE A 222 18.23 -4.35 2.31
CA PHE A 222 19.09 -3.27 1.81
C PHE A 222 20.40 -3.80 1.20
N ASN A 223 21.02 -4.79 1.83
CA ASN A 223 22.25 -5.42 1.33
C ASN A 223 22.02 -6.07 -0.05
N GLN A 224 20.95 -6.83 -0.23
CA GLN A 224 20.64 -7.47 -1.51
C GLN A 224 20.37 -6.47 -2.62
N VAL A 225 19.65 -5.38 -2.33
CA VAL A 225 19.44 -4.31 -3.32
C VAL A 225 20.77 -3.63 -3.68
N ALA A 226 21.63 -3.35 -2.69
CA ALA A 226 22.94 -2.75 -2.93
C ALA A 226 23.81 -3.65 -3.81
N ASP A 227 23.89 -4.94 -3.49
CA ASP A 227 24.67 -5.93 -4.24
C ASP A 227 24.19 -6.05 -5.69
N PHE A 228 22.87 -6.17 -5.89
CA PHE A 228 22.28 -6.28 -7.22
C PHE A 228 22.59 -5.07 -8.11
N LEU A 229 22.60 -3.87 -7.52
CA LEU A 229 22.88 -2.62 -8.21
C LEU A 229 24.36 -2.24 -8.23
N GLN A 230 25.23 -3.08 -7.67
CA GLN A 230 26.67 -2.81 -7.51
C GLN A 230 26.94 -1.48 -6.77
N LEU A 231 26.11 -1.17 -5.78
CA LEU A 231 26.29 -0.03 -4.88
C LEU A 231 26.99 -0.48 -3.58
N PRO A 232 27.69 0.43 -2.88
CA PRO A 232 28.21 0.15 -1.55
C PRO A 232 27.09 -0.27 -0.60
N ARG A 233 27.31 -1.36 0.16
CA ARG A 233 26.41 -1.73 1.26
C ARG A 233 26.39 -0.62 2.32
N PRO A 234 25.24 -0.38 2.99
CA PRO A 234 25.17 0.59 4.08
C PRO A 234 26.14 0.27 5.22
N PRO A 235 26.72 1.30 5.89
CA PRO A 235 27.53 1.08 7.08
C PRO A 235 26.66 0.48 8.20
N VAL A 236 27.23 -0.47 8.94
CA VAL A 236 26.56 -1.12 10.08
C VAL A 236 26.88 -0.39 11.38
N ILE A 237 25.87 -0.14 12.19
CA ILE A 237 25.98 0.49 13.52
C ILE A 237 25.26 -0.36 14.57
N THR A 238 25.61 -0.15 15.84
CA THR A 238 24.91 -0.77 16.97
C THR A 238 23.51 -0.20 17.18
N LEU A 239 22.66 -0.90 17.94
CA LEU A 239 21.34 -0.37 18.34
C LEU A 239 21.46 0.93 19.16
N GLU A 240 22.47 1.04 20.03
CA GLU A 240 22.70 2.23 20.85
C GLU A 240 23.12 3.44 20.01
N GLU A 241 23.94 3.23 18.98
CA GLU A 241 24.27 4.27 18.01
C GLU A 241 23.07 4.62 17.13
N ALA A 242 22.25 3.63 16.77
CA ALA A 242 21.05 3.86 15.98
C ALA A 242 20.08 4.81 16.71
N GLN A 243 19.88 4.62 18.02
CA GLN A 243 19.07 5.51 18.87
C GLN A 243 19.56 6.97 18.86
N ARG A 244 20.87 7.18 18.70
CA ARG A 244 21.49 8.53 18.67
C ARG A 244 21.56 9.15 17.27
N ARG A 245 21.68 8.34 16.22
CA ARG A 245 21.98 8.81 14.85
C ARG A 245 20.78 8.78 13.90
N LEU A 246 19.80 7.91 14.13
CA LEU A 246 18.68 7.74 13.21
C LEU A 246 17.54 8.70 13.52
N SER A 247 16.86 9.15 12.46
CA SER A 247 15.65 9.96 12.60
C SER A 247 14.54 9.21 13.36
N PRO A 248 13.61 9.92 14.02
CA PRO A 248 12.46 9.29 14.68
C PRO A 248 11.64 8.38 13.75
N GLY A 249 11.53 8.74 12.47
CA GLY A 249 10.86 7.92 11.47
C GLY A 249 11.55 6.58 11.23
N MET A 250 12.89 6.57 11.14
CA MET A 250 13.67 5.34 10.99
C MET A 250 13.60 4.47 12.25
N LEU A 251 13.72 5.08 13.44
CA LEU A 251 13.58 4.38 14.71
C LEU A 251 12.19 3.74 14.85
N SER A 252 11.14 4.41 14.37
CA SER A 252 9.80 3.83 14.34
C SER A 252 9.71 2.57 13.48
N TYR A 253 10.49 2.44 12.41
CA TYR A 253 10.54 1.21 11.62
C TYR A 253 11.39 0.12 12.28
N LEU A 254 12.42 0.50 13.05
CA LEU A 254 13.23 -0.46 13.82
C LEU A 254 12.45 -1.08 14.98
N GLY A 255 11.49 -0.35 15.55
CA GLY A 255 10.68 -0.80 16.68
C GLY A 255 9.49 -1.70 16.33
N GLU A 256 9.32 -2.14 15.08
CA GLU A 256 8.21 -2.99 14.66
C GLU A 256 8.70 -4.20 13.85
N SER A 257 8.47 -5.43 14.33
CA SER A 257 8.89 -6.67 13.66
C SER A 257 7.74 -7.68 13.54
N ARG A 258 7.52 -8.24 12.33
CA ARG A 258 6.45 -9.22 12.04
C ARG A 258 6.75 -10.03 10.78
N ARG A 259 6.33 -11.29 10.73
CA ARG A 259 6.37 -12.16 9.54
C ARG A 259 4.95 -12.34 9.00
N LEU A 260 4.64 -11.86 7.82
CA LEU A 260 3.29 -11.94 7.27
C LEU A 260 3.08 -13.26 6.54
N SER A 261 2.00 -13.95 6.89
CA SER A 261 1.44 -15.02 6.06
C SER A 261 0.62 -14.39 4.93
N ASN A 262 0.85 -14.83 3.69
CA ASN A 262 0.02 -14.53 2.52
C ASN A 262 -0.85 -15.73 2.12
N ARG A 263 -0.95 -16.77 2.95
CA ARG A 263 -1.68 -18.01 2.63
C ARG A 263 -3.10 -17.73 2.15
N LYS A 264 -3.84 -16.92 2.89
CA LYS A 264 -5.23 -16.56 2.56
C LYS A 264 -5.34 -15.86 1.21
N LEU A 265 -4.42 -14.95 0.91
CA LEU A 265 -4.34 -14.27 -0.39
C LEU A 265 -4.16 -15.27 -1.53
N LEU A 266 -3.24 -16.23 -1.38
CA LEU A 266 -2.96 -17.22 -2.42
C LEU A 266 -4.12 -18.21 -2.59
N GLU A 267 -4.68 -18.71 -1.49
CA GLU A 267 -5.74 -19.74 -1.49
C GLU A 267 -7.10 -19.19 -1.91
N GLU A 268 -7.58 -18.08 -1.32
CA GLU A 268 -8.93 -17.57 -1.57
C GLU A 268 -9.03 -16.76 -2.86
N LEU A 269 -7.99 -15.96 -3.20
CA LEU A 269 -8.00 -15.18 -4.44
C LEU A 269 -7.40 -15.94 -5.63
N GLY A 270 -6.80 -17.11 -5.41
CA GLY A 270 -6.13 -17.89 -6.46
C GLY A 270 -4.98 -17.11 -7.12
N VAL A 271 -4.26 -16.33 -6.32
CA VAL A 271 -3.15 -15.50 -6.81
C VAL A 271 -1.91 -16.36 -6.96
N GLU A 272 -1.32 -16.36 -8.16
CA GLU A 272 0.05 -16.81 -8.39
C GLU A 272 0.96 -15.59 -8.52
N LEU A 273 1.96 -15.49 -7.64
CA LEU A 273 2.93 -14.39 -7.66
C LEU A 273 3.90 -14.57 -8.82
N ILE A 274 4.08 -13.51 -9.60
CA ILE A 274 5.14 -13.45 -10.63
C ILE A 274 6.50 -13.41 -9.94
N TYR A 275 6.61 -12.68 -8.82
CA TYR A 275 7.85 -12.49 -8.08
C TYR A 275 7.69 -12.92 -6.61
N PRO A 276 7.77 -14.24 -6.31
CA PRO A 276 7.66 -14.79 -4.95
C PRO A 276 8.88 -14.53 -4.06
N SER A 277 9.81 -13.66 -4.48
CA SER A 277 10.91 -13.19 -3.64
C SER A 277 11.55 -11.91 -4.22
N LEU A 278 12.27 -11.19 -3.37
CA LEU A 278 13.10 -10.04 -3.77
C LEU A 278 14.05 -10.41 -4.91
N GLN A 279 14.79 -11.52 -4.77
CA GLN A 279 15.78 -11.96 -5.76
C GLN A 279 15.18 -12.13 -7.16
N GLN A 280 13.96 -12.69 -7.26
CA GLN A 280 13.28 -12.87 -8.54
C GLN A 280 12.72 -11.55 -9.10
N GLY A 281 12.30 -10.63 -8.24
CA GLY A 281 11.72 -9.35 -8.67
C GLY A 281 12.73 -8.23 -8.93
N LEU A 282 13.97 -8.33 -8.44
CA LEU A 282 15.00 -7.31 -8.65
C LEU A 282 15.32 -7.04 -10.14
N PRO A 283 15.49 -8.07 -11.01
CA PRO A 283 15.65 -7.84 -12.45
C PRO A 283 14.50 -7.04 -13.09
N ALA A 284 13.28 -7.24 -12.60
CA ALA A 284 12.09 -6.53 -13.06
C ALA A 284 11.86 -5.18 -12.35
N SER A 285 12.81 -4.76 -11.49
CA SER A 285 12.72 -3.53 -10.68
C SER A 285 13.57 -2.37 -11.21
N LEU A 286 14.28 -2.57 -12.32
CA LEU A 286 15.12 -1.57 -12.98
C LEU A 286 14.31 -0.64 -13.89
#